data_AF-A0A838H3P9-F1
#
_entry.id   AF-A0A838H3P9-F1
#
_cell.length_a   1.000
_cell.length_b   1.000
_cell.length_c   1.000
_cell.angle_alpha   90.00
_cell.angle_beta   90.00
_cell.angle_gamma   90.00
#
_symmetry.space_group_name_H-M   'P 1'
#
loop_
_entity.id
_entity.type
_entity.pdbx_description
1 polymer ?
#
loop_
_entity_poly.entity_id
_entity_poly.type
_entity_poly.pdbx_seq_one_letter_code
_entity_poly.pdbx_strand_id
1 'polypeptide(L)'
;MTEDSATVQLLDVPVARYLQMQQHHDAMLREFALIVVGAEDPSVHEVPRRLLELITETRSRHPSAAAQLREGIAAAESRGQALATLRLQLPLEVVRWVGDLLVLFDEADDFCRTGDLLTPPSSPEVVHIRQWLVGEIMRQASDGAAPTPFQE
;
A
#
# COMPACT_ATOMS: atom_id res chain seq x y z
N MET A 1 7.27 10.15 -25.13
CA MET A 1 6.73 11.03 -24.08
C MET A 1 7.56 10.73 -22.84
N THR A 2 8.33 11.69 -22.35
CA THR A 2 9.05 11.53 -21.07
C THR A 2 8.01 11.57 -19.97
N GLU A 3 7.77 10.43 -19.31
CA GLU A 3 6.92 10.35 -18.13
C GLU A 3 7.56 11.19 -17.02
N ASP A 4 6.85 12.22 -16.55
CA ASP A 4 7.27 12.98 -15.37
C ASP A 4 7.30 12.01 -14.18
N SER A 5 8.48 11.88 -13.58
CA SER A 5 8.72 10.96 -12.47
C SER A 5 9.50 11.63 -11.35
N ALA A 6 9.18 11.26 -10.12
CA ALA A 6 9.84 11.73 -8.91
C ALA A 6 10.73 10.62 -8.33
N THR A 7 11.87 11.03 -7.79
CA THR A 7 12.67 10.18 -6.91
C THR A 7 12.13 10.34 -5.48
N VAL A 8 11.80 9.23 -4.82
CA VAL A 8 11.40 9.18 -3.41
C VAL A 8 12.43 8.36 -2.62
N GLN A 9 12.80 8.82 -1.42
CA GLN A 9 13.67 8.12 -0.49
C GLN A 9 12.89 7.69 0.75
N LEU A 10 12.78 6.39 0.99
CA LEU A 10 12.19 5.86 2.22
C LEU A 10 13.33 5.51 3.18
N LEU A 11 13.39 6.19 4.32
CA LEU A 11 14.45 6.01 5.31
C LEU A 11 13.95 5.16 6.48
N ASP A 12 14.81 4.26 6.95
CA ASP A 12 14.59 3.42 8.13
C ASP A 12 13.27 2.62 8.12
N VAL A 13 12.85 2.11 6.95
CA VAL A 13 11.66 1.26 6.83
C VAL A 13 11.82 0.00 7.68
N PRO A 14 10.97 -0.25 8.69
CA PRO A 14 11.08 -1.47 9.48
C PRO A 14 10.62 -2.67 8.65
N VAL A 15 11.58 -3.54 8.32
CA VAL A 15 11.37 -4.67 7.40
C VAL A 15 10.25 -5.58 7.89
N ALA A 16 10.28 -5.98 9.17
CA ALA A 16 9.27 -6.86 9.75
C ALA A 16 7.86 -6.24 9.73
N ARG A 17 7.71 -4.95 10.04
CA ARG A 17 6.41 -4.27 10.02
C ARG A 17 5.88 -4.11 8.60
N TYR A 18 6.74 -3.83 7.63
CA TYR A 18 6.34 -3.77 6.23
C TYR A 18 5.82 -5.13 5.74
N LEU A 19 6.52 -6.21 6.08
CA LEU A 19 6.09 -7.57 5.70
C LEU A 19 4.77 -7.95 6.37
N GLN A 20 4.56 -7.58 7.64
CA GLN A 20 3.29 -7.76 8.33
C GLN A 20 2.15 -7.00 7.66
N MET A 21 2.38 -5.73 7.28
CA MET A 21 1.43 -4.92 6.51
C MET A 21 1.09 -5.60 5.17
N GLN A 22 2.09 -6.06 4.42
CA GLN A 22 1.86 -6.76 3.14
C GLN A 22 1.05 -8.04 3.33
N GLN A 23 1.39 -8.87 4.32
CA GLN A 23 0.66 -10.11 4.61
C GLN A 23 -0.81 -9.82 4.98
N HIS A 24 -1.04 -8.76 5.73
CA HIS A 24 -2.38 -8.32 6.10
C HIS A 24 -3.19 -7.86 4.88
N HIS A 25 -2.61 -7.01 4.04
CA HIS A 25 -3.26 -6.56 2.79
C HIS A 25 -3.56 -7.75 1.88
N ASP A 26 -2.64 -8.70 1.72
CA ASP A 26 -2.86 -9.88 0.90
C ASP A 26 -3.99 -10.78 1.44
N ALA A 27 -4.16 -10.88 2.77
CA ALA A 27 -5.28 -11.62 3.37
C ALA A 27 -6.62 -10.93 3.09
N MET A 28 -6.69 -9.63 3.34
CA MET A 28 -7.87 -8.80 3.09
C MET A 28 -8.30 -8.86 1.61
N LEU A 29 -7.36 -8.70 0.68
CA LEU A 29 -7.64 -8.73 -0.76
C LEU A 29 -8.14 -10.09 -1.24
N ARG A 30 -7.65 -11.20 -0.65
CA ARG A 30 -8.17 -12.53 -0.95
C ARG A 30 -9.62 -12.68 -0.52
N GLU A 31 -9.98 -12.21 0.68
CA GLU A 31 -11.35 -12.28 1.16
C GLU A 31 -12.29 -11.37 0.38
N PHE A 32 -11.85 -10.15 0.04
CA PHE A 32 -12.60 -9.25 -0.85
C PHE A 32 -12.85 -9.88 -2.21
N ALA A 33 -11.87 -10.58 -2.78
CA ALA A 33 -12.08 -11.30 -4.04
C ALA A 33 -13.15 -12.40 -3.89
N LEU A 34 -13.18 -13.12 -2.77
CA LEU A 34 -14.21 -14.12 -2.50
C LEU A 34 -15.61 -13.50 -2.34
N ILE A 35 -15.71 -12.37 -1.63
CA ILE A 35 -16.96 -11.63 -1.47
C ILE A 35 -17.49 -11.17 -2.83
N VAL A 36 -16.64 -10.52 -3.64
CA VAL A 36 -17.05 -10.00 -4.95
C VAL A 36 -17.48 -11.12 -5.90
N VAL A 37 -16.81 -12.28 -5.87
CA VAL A 37 -17.19 -13.45 -6.68
C VAL A 37 -18.48 -14.10 -6.18
N GLY A 38 -18.72 -14.11 -4.87
CA GLY A 38 -19.91 -14.70 -4.25
C GLY A 38 -21.14 -13.80 -4.20
N ALA A 39 -21.02 -12.52 -4.58
CA ALA A 39 -22.08 -11.53 -4.46
C ALA A 39 -23.22 -11.77 -5.47
N GLU A 40 -24.44 -11.98 -4.97
CA GLU A 40 -25.66 -11.98 -5.80
C GLU A 40 -26.09 -10.56 -6.19
N ASP A 41 -25.84 -9.58 -5.32
CA ASP A 41 -26.09 -8.14 -5.57
C ASP A 41 -24.76 -7.35 -5.59
N PRO A 42 -24.35 -6.80 -6.75
CA PRO A 42 -23.13 -6.02 -6.88
C PRO A 42 -23.09 -4.74 -6.03
N SER A 43 -24.24 -4.22 -5.60
CA SER A 43 -24.34 -2.96 -4.86
C SER A 43 -23.99 -3.09 -3.37
N VAL A 44 -24.00 -4.30 -2.81
CA VAL A 44 -23.75 -4.56 -1.39
C VAL A 44 -22.25 -4.54 -1.05
N HIS A 45 -21.36 -4.65 -2.05
CA HIS A 45 -19.91 -4.80 -1.85
C HIS A 45 -19.09 -3.79 -2.66
N GLU A 46 -19.49 -2.52 -2.64
CA GLU A 46 -18.82 -1.46 -3.39
C GLU A 46 -17.36 -1.26 -2.96
N VAL A 47 -17.07 -1.25 -1.66
CA VAL A 47 -15.71 -1.06 -1.10
C VAL A 47 -14.76 -2.19 -1.56
N PRO A 48 -15.08 -3.49 -1.34
CA PRO A 48 -14.28 -4.60 -1.88
C PRO A 48 -13.99 -4.48 -3.39
N ARG A 49 -15.01 -4.15 -4.19
CA ARG A 49 -14.87 -4.01 -5.65
C ARG A 49 -13.93 -2.87 -6.03
N ARG A 50 -14.15 -1.67 -5.47
CA ARG A 50 -13.33 -0.48 -5.77
C ARG A 50 -11.87 -0.68 -5.39
N LEU A 51 -11.60 -1.30 -4.24
CA LEU A 51 -10.21 -1.56 -3.82
C LEU A 51 -9.51 -2.54 -4.77
N LEU A 52 -10.18 -3.63 -5.16
CA LEU A 52 -9.62 -4.61 -6.10
C LEU A 52 -9.36 -4.02 -7.49
N GLU A 53 -10.29 -3.22 -8.01
CA GLU A 53 -10.14 -2.51 -9.28
C GLU A 53 -8.95 -1.55 -9.23
N LEU A 54 -8.85 -0.72 -8.18
CA LEU A 54 -7.78 0.26 -8.03
C LEU A 54 -6.40 -0.39 -8.01
N ILE A 55 -6.26 -1.47 -7.25
CA ILE A 55 -4.98 -2.21 -7.14
C ILE A 55 -4.62 -2.89 -8.46
N THR A 56 -5.60 -3.52 -9.13
CA THR A 56 -5.38 -4.20 -10.40
C THR A 56 -4.96 -3.23 -11.48
N GLU A 57 -5.67 -2.11 -11.59
CA GLU A 57 -5.37 -1.04 -12.55
C GLU A 57 -3.97 -0.45 -12.30
N THR A 58 -3.65 -0.12 -11.05
CA THR A 58 -2.35 0.46 -10.69
C THR A 58 -1.21 -0.50 -10.98
N ARG A 59 -1.34 -1.79 -10.62
CA ARG A 59 -0.32 -2.81 -10.91
C ARG A 59 -0.12 -3.04 -12.41
N SER A 60 -1.20 -2.99 -13.19
CA SER A 60 -1.14 -3.17 -14.64
C SER A 60 -0.46 -1.98 -15.33
N ARG A 61 -0.71 -0.75 -14.87
CA ARG A 61 -0.15 0.47 -15.46
C ARG A 61 1.28 0.73 -15.00
N HIS A 62 1.60 0.41 -13.75
CA HIS A 62 2.89 0.75 -13.12
C HIS A 62 3.53 -0.46 -12.39
N PRO A 63 3.84 -1.55 -13.09
CA PRO A 63 4.37 -2.77 -12.47
C PRO A 63 5.72 -2.53 -11.75
N SER A 64 6.53 -1.59 -12.24
CA SER A 64 7.85 -1.26 -11.69
C SER A 64 7.78 -0.51 -10.35
N ALA A 65 6.74 0.29 -10.10
CA ALA A 65 6.63 1.09 -8.88
C ALA A 65 6.49 0.19 -7.63
N ALA A 66 5.54 -0.74 -7.67
CA ALA A 66 5.32 -1.71 -6.60
C ALA A 66 6.48 -2.72 -6.49
N ALA A 67 7.13 -3.05 -7.60
CA ALA A 67 8.26 -3.97 -7.63
C ALA A 67 9.49 -3.44 -6.89
N GLN A 68 9.89 -2.19 -7.13
CA GLN A 68 11.05 -1.58 -6.48
C GLN A 68 10.98 -1.64 -4.95
N LEU A 69 9.82 -1.31 -4.37
CA LEU A 69 9.63 -1.34 -2.93
C LEU A 69 9.71 -2.77 -2.38
N ARG A 70 8.97 -3.70 -2.98
CA ARG A 70 8.94 -5.11 -2.56
C ARG A 70 10.31 -5.78 -2.69
N GLU A 71 11.01 -5.55 -3.79
CA GLU A 71 12.36 -6.08 -4.02
C GLU A 71 13.38 -5.49 -3.05
N GLY A 72 13.28 -4.18 -2.77
CA GLY A 72 14.11 -3.51 -1.79
C GLY A 72 13.96 -4.11 -0.39
N ILE A 73 12.73 -4.36 0.04
CA ILE A 73 12.45 -4.98 1.34
C ILE A 73 12.89 -6.45 1.38
N ALA A 74 12.57 -7.24 0.35
CA ALA A 74 13.02 -8.63 0.28
C ALA A 74 14.56 -8.75 0.31
N ALA A 75 15.26 -7.82 -0.35
CA ALA A 75 16.70 -7.77 -0.31
C ALA A 75 17.23 -7.42 1.10
N ALA A 76 16.56 -6.52 1.83
CA ALA A 76 16.93 -6.20 3.22
C ALA A 76 16.66 -7.39 4.17
N GLU A 77 15.51 -8.05 4.02
CA GLU A 77 15.15 -9.26 4.77
C GLU A 77 16.17 -10.38 4.57
N SER A 78 16.53 -10.69 3.32
CA SER A 78 17.53 -11.72 3.01
C SER A 78 18.92 -11.44 3.57
N ARG A 79 19.23 -10.17 3.87
CA ARG A 79 20.47 -9.75 4.54
C ARG A 79 20.35 -9.68 6.06
N GLY A 80 19.18 -10.00 6.63
CA GLY A 80 18.91 -9.92 8.06
C GLY A 80 18.85 -8.48 8.60
N GLN A 81 18.55 -7.50 7.74
CA GLN A 81 18.47 -6.10 8.15
C GLN A 81 17.10 -5.81 8.78
N ALA A 82 17.10 -5.21 9.96
CA ALA A 82 15.87 -4.78 10.63
C ALA A 82 15.25 -3.54 9.96
N LEU A 83 16.09 -2.66 9.44
CA LEU A 83 15.72 -1.40 8.79
C LEU A 83 16.24 -1.36 7.35
N ALA A 84 15.45 -0.81 6.44
CA ALA A 84 15.81 -0.63 5.04
C ALA A 84 15.73 0.84 4.62
N THR A 85 16.74 1.30 3.88
CA THR A 85 16.71 2.60 3.19
C THR A 85 16.60 2.35 1.70
N LEU A 86 15.53 2.87 1.10
CA LEU A 86 15.15 2.61 -0.29
C LEU A 86 15.09 3.90 -1.09
N ARG A 87 15.45 3.82 -2.37
CA ARG A 87 15.25 4.90 -3.34
C ARG A 87 14.35 4.37 -4.44
N LEU A 88 13.19 5.00 -4.60
CA LEU A 88 12.16 4.63 -5.57
C LEU A 88 12.12 5.69 -6.68
N GLN A 89 11.95 5.26 -7.91
CA GLN A 89 11.56 6.13 -9.02
C GLN A 89 10.09 5.87 -9.35
N LEU A 90 9.25 6.90 -9.16
CA LEU A 90 7.80 6.79 -9.28
C LEU A 90 7.28 7.79 -10.33
N PRO A 91 6.46 7.36 -11.30
CA PRO A 91 5.69 8.30 -12.13
C PRO A 91 4.81 9.20 -11.27
N LEU A 92 4.68 10.48 -11.60
CA LEU A 92 3.85 11.42 -10.81
C LEU A 92 2.38 11.02 -10.78
N GLU A 93 1.89 10.32 -11.80
CA GLU A 93 0.53 9.77 -11.78
C GLU A 93 0.33 8.78 -10.63
N VAL A 94 1.30 7.88 -10.37
CA VAL A 94 1.26 6.89 -9.28
C VAL A 94 1.05 7.56 -7.93
N VAL A 95 1.62 8.75 -7.72
CA VAL A 95 1.50 9.50 -6.46
C VAL A 95 0.05 9.81 -6.11
N ARG A 96 -0.78 10.13 -7.12
CA ARG A 96 -2.21 10.39 -6.92
C ARG A 96 -2.94 9.10 -6.52
N TRP A 97 -2.67 8.00 -7.22
CA TRP A 97 -3.27 6.69 -6.93
C TRP A 97 -2.94 6.17 -5.52
N VAL A 98 -1.72 6.43 -5.04
CA VAL A 98 -1.27 6.00 -3.71
C VAL A 98 -2.08 6.69 -2.60
N GLY A 99 -2.52 7.95 -2.80
CA GLY A 99 -3.43 8.64 -1.89
C GLY A 99 -4.84 8.02 -1.87
N ASP A 100 -5.42 7.77 -3.04
CA ASP A 100 -6.74 7.12 -3.15
C ASP A 100 -6.73 5.71 -2.53
N LEU A 101 -5.61 4.99 -2.69
CA LEU A 101 -5.44 3.65 -2.12
C LEU A 101 -5.43 3.68 -0.58
N LEU A 102 -4.84 4.70 0.04
CA LEU A 102 -4.87 4.86 1.51
C LEU A 102 -6.31 5.03 2.01
N VAL A 103 -7.09 5.88 1.35
CA VAL A 103 -8.50 6.12 1.71
C VAL A 103 -9.31 4.82 1.60
N LEU A 104 -9.13 4.06 0.51
CA LEU A 104 -9.84 2.78 0.36
C LEU A 104 -9.40 1.73 1.37
N PHE A 105 -8.14 1.73 1.81
CA PHE A 105 -7.72 0.83 2.90
C PHE A 105 -8.36 1.22 4.24
N ASP A 106 -8.54 2.51 4.51
CA ASP A 106 -9.23 2.95 5.72
C ASP A 106 -10.73 2.59 5.65
N GLU A 107 -11.39 2.77 4.50
CA GLU A 107 -12.76 2.27 4.28
C GLU A 107 -12.87 0.74 4.40
N ALA A 108 -11.86 0.00 3.94
CA ALA A 108 -11.79 -1.44 4.08
C ALA A 108 -11.65 -1.88 5.54
N ASP A 109 -10.87 -1.15 6.34
CA ASP A 109 -10.77 -1.39 7.79
C ASP A 109 -12.11 -1.13 8.51
N ASP A 110 -12.91 -0.17 8.02
CA ASP A 110 -14.27 0.09 8.52
C ASP A 110 -15.22 -1.05 8.15
N PHE A 111 -15.13 -1.55 6.90
CA PHE A 111 -15.86 -2.73 6.45
C PHE A 111 -15.50 -3.99 7.25
N CYS A 112 -14.23 -4.17 7.66
CA CYS A 112 -13.85 -5.27 8.54
C CYS A 112 -14.58 -5.21 9.90
N ARG A 113 -14.86 -4.00 10.41
CA ARG A 113 -15.50 -3.80 11.73
C ARG A 113 -16.99 -4.15 11.73
N THR A 114 -17.65 -4.21 10.57
CA THR A 114 -19.06 -4.61 10.48
C THR A 114 -19.27 -6.12 10.56
N GLY A 115 -18.20 -6.92 10.50
CA GLY A 115 -18.21 -8.37 10.74
C GLY A 115 -18.32 -9.22 9.47
N ASP A 116 -18.19 -8.62 8.29
CA ASP A 116 -18.34 -9.31 7.00
C ASP A 116 -17.07 -10.03 6.53
N LEU A 117 -15.96 -9.91 7.29
CA LEU A 117 -14.67 -10.55 7.00
C LEU A 117 -14.18 -11.44 8.14
N LEU A 118 -13.45 -12.49 7.76
CA LEU A 118 -12.64 -13.30 8.68
C LEU A 118 -11.32 -12.61 9.02
N THR A 119 -10.80 -11.78 8.10
CA THR A 119 -9.66 -10.91 8.37
C THR A 119 -10.09 -9.78 9.31
N PRO A 120 -9.46 -9.63 10.49
CA PRO A 120 -9.76 -8.52 11.39
C PRO A 120 -9.34 -7.18 10.76
N PRO A 121 -9.81 -6.04 11.28
CA PRO A 121 -9.28 -4.73 10.88
C PRO A 121 -7.76 -4.64 11.07
N SER A 122 -7.09 -3.78 10.30
CA SER A 122 -5.66 -3.50 10.44
C SER A 122 -5.29 -3.13 11.88
N SER A 123 -4.17 -3.66 12.39
CA SER A 123 -3.65 -3.22 13.70
C SER A 123 -3.13 -1.78 13.62
N PRO A 124 -3.03 -1.07 14.76
CA PRO A 124 -2.47 0.29 14.79
C PRO A 124 -1.07 0.38 14.16
N GLU A 125 -0.25 -0.66 14.30
CA GLU A 125 1.09 -0.72 13.73
C GLU A 125 1.07 -0.83 12.20
N VAL A 126 0.13 -1.60 11.65
CA VAL A 126 -0.09 -1.73 10.20
C VAL A 126 -0.60 -0.41 9.61
N VAL A 127 -1.55 0.24 10.29
CA VAL A 127 -2.06 1.55 9.89
C VAL A 127 -0.95 2.60 9.89
N HIS A 128 -0.13 2.63 10.95
CA HIS A 128 0.96 3.61 11.10
C HIS A 128 2.00 3.51 9.98
N ILE A 129 2.50 2.31 9.67
CA ILE A 129 3.47 2.15 8.58
C ILE A 129 2.85 2.43 7.20
N ARG A 130 1.57 2.08 6.99
CA ARG A 130 0.83 2.41 5.76
C ARG A 130 0.72 3.92 5.57
N GLN A 131 0.29 4.64 6.60
CA GLN A 131 0.14 6.10 6.58
C GLN A 131 1.48 6.80 6.38
N TRP A 132 2.52 6.38 7.11
CA TRP A 132 3.86 6.95 6.92
C TRP A 132 4.38 6.71 5.50
N LEU A 133 4.27 5.49 4.96
CA LEU A 133 4.75 5.15 3.62
C LEU A 133 4.08 6.00 2.54
N VAL A 134 2.74 6.09 2.58
CA VAL A 134 1.96 6.89 1.63
C VAL A 134 2.27 8.37 1.78
N GLY A 135 2.29 8.87 3.02
CA GLY A 135 2.58 10.28 3.31
C GLY A 135 3.98 10.69 2.86
N GLU A 136 4.98 9.82 3.03
CA GLU A 136 6.35 10.08 2.62
C GLU A 136 6.48 10.13 1.09
N ILE A 137 5.82 9.21 0.38
CA ILE A 137 5.75 9.23 -1.09
C ILE A 137 5.10 10.53 -1.57
N MET A 138 3.96 10.90 -1.00
CA MET A 138 3.21 12.08 -1.44
C MET A 138 3.97 13.39 -1.18
N ARG A 139 4.54 13.56 0.02
CA ARG A 139 5.30 14.77 0.39
C ARG A 139 6.54 14.97 -0.48
N GLN A 140 7.31 13.90 -0.73
CA GLN A 140 8.51 14.03 -1.55
C GLN A 140 8.17 14.24 -3.02
N ALA A 141 7.23 13.47 -3.55
CA ALA A 141 6.93 13.50 -4.98
C ALA A 141 6.10 14.72 -5.42
N SER A 142 5.26 15.26 -4.54
CA SER A 142 4.43 16.44 -4.85
C SER A 142 5.10 17.75 -4.44
N ASP A 143 5.68 17.79 -3.23
CA ASP A 143 6.15 19.03 -2.63
C ASP A 143 7.68 19.18 -2.67
N GLY A 144 8.40 18.15 -3.10
CA GLY A 144 9.87 18.12 -3.05
C GLY A 144 10.42 18.14 -1.63
N ALA A 145 9.62 17.71 -0.65
CA ALA A 145 10.01 17.71 0.75
C ALA A 145 11.25 16.83 1.00
N ALA A 146 12.01 17.14 2.04
CA ALA A 146 13.09 16.27 2.49
C ALA A 146 12.54 14.95 3.07
N PRO A 147 13.27 13.84 2.93
CA PRO A 147 12.84 12.55 3.46
C PRO A 147 12.83 12.55 4.98
N THR A 148 11.80 11.95 5.58
CA THR A 148 11.75 11.71 7.03
C THR A 148 11.85 10.22 7.35
N PRO A 149 12.73 9.79 8.29
CA PRO A 149 12.80 8.40 8.71
C PRO A 149 11.52 7.94 9.40
N PHE A 150 11.16 6.67 9.22
CA PHE A 150 10.10 6.07 10.01
C PHE A 150 10.40 6.20 11.51
N GLN A 151 9.40 6.62 12.27
CA GLN A 151 9.47 6.71 13.73
C GLN A 151 8.48 5.72 14.33
N GLU A 152 8.90 4.96 15.35
CA GLU A 152 8.04 3.99 16.03
C GLU A 152 6.94 4.61 16.89
#